data_AF-A0A2I1HRP2-F1
#
_entry.id   AF-A0A2I1HRP2-F1
#
_cell.length_a   1.000
_cell.length_b   1.000
_cell.length_c   1.000
_cell.angle_alpha   90.00
_cell.angle_beta   90.00
_cell.angle_gamma   90.00
#
_symmetry.space_group_name_H-M   'P 1'
#
loop_
_entity.id
_entity.type
_entity.pdbx_description
1 polymer ?
#
loop_
_entity_poly.entity_id
_entity_poly.type
_entity_poly.pdbx_seq_one_letter_code
_entity_poly.pdbx_strand_id
1 'polypeptide(L)'
;MGNKGGGKRISKKVVQYLQAYFHAGNLNPKDRYTAEKMHESLLELVREKELSVEDIPEVKTIKGWIGRYNASSKKEMSEKALEQNAIEENNFVARQEEIDTESTTHSRAKKRQKRS
;
A
#
# COMPACT_ATOMS: atom_id res chain seq x y z
N MET A 1 0.02 0.59 -30.74
CA MET A 1 0.29 0.90 -29.32
C MET A 1 -0.21 2.32 -29.05
N GLY A 2 -1.09 2.50 -28.06
CA GLY A 2 -1.80 3.77 -27.86
C GLY A 2 -0.89 4.87 -27.30
N ASN A 3 -0.70 5.95 -28.07
CA ASN A 3 -0.10 7.19 -27.60
C ASN A 3 -0.94 7.77 -26.46
N LYS A 4 -0.51 7.57 -25.21
CA LYS A 4 -1.14 8.19 -24.04
C LYS A 4 -0.72 9.65 -23.96
N GLY A 5 -1.65 10.48 -24.45
CA GLY A 5 -1.76 11.93 -24.40
C GLY A 5 -0.72 12.71 -23.58
N GLY A 6 -0.08 13.67 -24.25
CA GLY A 6 0.72 14.75 -23.67
C GLY A 6 -0.14 15.77 -22.91
N GLY A 7 -1.02 15.31 -22.01
CA GLY A 7 -1.70 16.18 -21.06
C GLY A 7 -0.73 16.66 -19.99
N LYS A 8 -0.90 17.90 -19.50
CA LYS A 8 -0.12 18.44 -18.39
C LYS A 8 -0.17 17.47 -17.20
N ARG A 9 1.00 17.03 -16.74
CA ARG A 9 1.11 16.11 -15.60
C ARG A 9 0.86 16.89 -14.31
N ILE A 10 0.15 16.27 -13.37
CA ILE A 10 0.01 16.80 -12.00
C ILE A 10 1.40 16.81 -11.35
N SER A 11 1.75 17.91 -10.68
CA SER A 11 3.04 18.04 -10.02
C SER A 11 3.17 17.05 -8.84
N LYS A 12 4.40 16.66 -8.50
CA LYS A 12 4.65 15.74 -7.37
C LYS A 12 4.13 16.31 -6.05
N LYS A 13 4.29 17.62 -5.81
CA LYS A 13 3.83 18.30 -4.59
C LYS A 13 2.31 18.20 -4.46
N VAL A 14 1.57 18.45 -5.54
CA VAL A 14 0.10 18.30 -5.55
C VAL A 14 -0.31 16.84 -5.31
N VAL A 15 0.38 15.88 -5.92
CA VAL A 15 0.11 14.44 -5.68
C VAL A 15 0.26 14.07 -4.21
N GLN A 16 1.28 14.58 -3.51
CA GLN A 16 1.47 14.32 -2.07
C GLN A 16 0.29 14.82 -1.23
N TYR A 17 -0.23 16.02 -1.51
CA TYR A 17 -1.42 16.52 -0.83
C TYR A 17 -2.67 15.66 -1.11
N LEU A 18 -2.87 15.29 -2.38
CA LEU A 18 -4.00 14.41 -2.75
C LEU A 18 -3.93 13.05 -2.04
N GLN A 19 -2.73 12.49 -1.85
CA GLN A 19 -2.53 11.27 -1.08
C GLN A 19 -2.89 11.45 0.39
N ALA A 20 -2.41 12.54 1.03
CA ALA A 20 -2.73 12.84 2.43
C ALA A 20 -4.25 12.96 2.65
N TYR A 21 -4.96 13.68 1.79
CA TYR A 21 -6.42 13.81 1.85
C TYR A 21 -7.14 12.47 1.63
N PHE A 22 -6.64 11.63 0.72
CA PHE A 22 -7.20 10.31 0.48
C PHE A 22 -7.05 9.40 1.72
N HIS A 23 -5.89 9.41 2.36
CA HIS A 23 -5.62 8.58 3.53
C HIS A 23 -6.43 9.02 4.76
N ALA A 24 -6.69 10.32 4.96
CA ALA A 24 -7.57 10.80 6.02
C ALA A 24 -8.96 10.12 5.96
N GLY A 25 -9.52 9.99 4.75
CA GLY A 25 -10.79 9.31 4.51
C GLY A 25 -10.77 7.78 4.69
N ASN A 26 -9.59 7.16 4.66
CA ASN A 26 -9.43 5.73 4.95
C ASN A 26 -9.39 5.47 6.46
N LEU A 27 -8.85 6.40 7.25
CA LEU A 27 -8.84 6.32 8.71
C LEU A 27 -10.23 6.59 9.31
N ASN A 28 -10.95 7.57 8.76
CA ASN A 28 -12.29 7.92 9.20
C ASN A 28 -13.20 8.24 7.99
N PRO A 29 -14.27 7.46 7.77
CA PRO A 29 -15.20 7.70 6.67
C PRO A 29 -15.85 9.09 6.69
N LYS A 30 -16.00 9.72 7.87
CA LYS A 30 -16.54 11.08 8.00
C LYS A 30 -15.59 12.13 7.43
N ASP A 31 -14.30 11.84 7.45
CA ASP A 31 -13.24 12.71 6.92
C ASP A 31 -12.91 12.38 5.47
N ARG A 32 -13.76 11.60 4.78
CA ARG A 32 -13.54 11.27 3.38
C ARG A 32 -13.69 12.51 2.50
N TYR A 33 -12.58 12.87 1.88
CA TYR A 33 -12.54 13.94 0.89
C TYR A 33 -13.22 13.52 -0.41
N THR A 34 -14.19 14.31 -0.86
CA THR A 34 -14.66 14.28 -2.24
C THR A 34 -13.66 15.01 -3.14
N ALA A 35 -13.75 14.83 -4.46
CA ALA A 35 -12.87 15.54 -5.38
C ALA A 35 -13.03 17.06 -5.29
N GLU A 36 -14.25 17.53 -5.02
CA GLU A 36 -14.58 18.93 -4.80
C GLU A 36 -13.89 19.46 -3.54
N LYS A 37 -13.98 18.73 -2.41
CA LYS A 37 -13.27 19.11 -1.17
C LYS A 37 -11.75 19.12 -1.34
N MET A 38 -11.19 18.14 -2.05
CA MET A 38 -9.74 18.13 -2.34
C MET A 38 -9.34 19.36 -3.16
N HIS A 39 -10.14 19.73 -4.15
CA HIS A 39 -9.90 20.92 -4.96
C HIS A 39 -9.95 22.20 -4.12
N GLU A 40 -10.95 22.34 -3.24
CA GLU A 40 -11.08 23.47 -2.32
C GLU A 40 -9.87 23.58 -1.37
N SER A 41 -9.43 22.47 -0.78
CA SER A 41 -8.24 22.48 0.08
C SER A 41 -6.95 22.77 -0.69
N LEU A 42 -6.85 22.38 -1.96
CA LEU A 42 -5.73 22.79 -2.80
C LEU A 42 -5.75 24.29 -3.10
N LEU A 43 -6.93 24.90 -3.28
CA LEU A 43 -7.04 26.35 -3.43
C LEU A 43 -6.68 27.10 -2.14
N GLU A 44 -6.96 26.53 -0.98
CA GLU A 44 -6.51 27.07 0.30
C GLU A 44 -4.98 27.13 0.40
N LEU A 45 -4.28 26.08 -0.05
CA LEU A 45 -2.82 26.08 -0.12
C LEU A 45 -2.27 27.12 -1.11
N VAL A 46 -3.04 27.49 -2.14
CA VAL A 46 -2.67 28.63 -3.01
C VAL A 46 -2.76 29.94 -2.24
N ARG A 47 -3.80 30.13 -1.40
CA ARG A 47 -3.92 31.33 -0.54
C ARG A 47 -2.76 31.43 0.44
N GLU A 48 -2.30 30.29 0.96
CA GLU A 48 -1.14 30.19 1.85
C GLU A 48 0.22 30.30 1.12
N LYS A 49 0.21 30.46 -0.21
CA LYS A 49 1.40 30.50 -1.07
C LYS A 49 2.24 29.22 -1.04
N GLU A 50 1.64 28.11 -0.63
CA GLU A 50 2.25 26.78 -0.68
C GLU A 50 2.19 26.15 -2.08
N LEU A 51 1.18 26.49 -2.86
CA LEU A 51 0.98 26.02 -4.24
C LEU A 51 0.73 27.19 -5.20
N SER A 52 1.05 26.97 -6.47
CA SER A 52 0.68 27.88 -7.56
C SER A 52 -0.71 27.55 -8.08
N VAL A 53 -1.49 28.56 -8.47
CA VAL A 53 -2.83 28.34 -9.05
C VAL A 53 -2.77 27.50 -10.33
N GLU A 54 -1.70 27.64 -11.10
CA GLU A 54 -1.44 26.91 -12.34
C GLU A 54 -1.16 25.42 -12.12
N ASP A 55 -0.81 25.04 -10.90
CA ASP A 55 -0.56 23.66 -10.51
C ASP A 55 -1.83 22.95 -10.06
N ILE A 56 -2.92 23.68 -9.81
CA ILE A 56 -4.15 23.09 -9.31
C ILE A 56 -4.88 22.33 -10.43
N PRO A 57 -5.03 21.00 -10.30
CA PRO A 57 -5.73 20.21 -11.28
C PRO A 57 -7.24 20.43 -11.15
N GLU A 58 -7.95 20.44 -12.27
CA GLU A 58 -9.40 20.49 -12.26
C GLU A 58 -10.03 19.33 -11.46
N VAL A 59 -11.22 19.54 -10.91
CA VAL A 59 -12.00 18.53 -10.19
C VAL A 59 -12.15 17.22 -11.00
N LYS A 60 -12.37 17.31 -12.32
CA LYS A 60 -12.49 16.11 -13.19
C LYS A 60 -11.20 15.27 -13.20
N THR A 61 -10.05 15.95 -13.16
CA THR A 61 -8.72 15.33 -13.13
C THR A 61 -8.49 14.68 -11.78
N ILE A 62 -8.91 15.32 -10.69
CA ILE A 62 -8.86 14.77 -9.33
C ILE A 62 -9.73 13.50 -9.23
N LYS A 63 -10.98 13.52 -9.75
CA LYS A 63 -11.86 12.33 -9.80
C LYS A 63 -11.17 11.16 -10.50
N GLY A 64 -10.60 11.41 -11.68
CA GLY A 64 -9.86 10.39 -12.44
C GLY A 64 -8.60 9.91 -11.72
N TRP A 65 -7.91 10.79 -10.99
CA TRP A 65 -6.76 10.45 -10.16
C TRP A 65 -7.16 9.56 -8.96
N ILE A 66 -8.21 9.90 -8.22
CA ILE A 66 -8.74 9.11 -7.09
C ILE A 66 -9.09 7.69 -7.55
N GLY A 67 -9.79 7.55 -8.68
CA GLY A 67 -10.15 6.24 -9.22
C GLY A 67 -8.93 5.37 -9.53
N ARG A 68 -7.91 5.95 -10.19
CA ARG A 68 -6.65 5.25 -10.49
C ARG A 68 -5.86 4.91 -9.24
N TYR A 69 -5.76 5.85 -8.29
CA TYR A 69 -5.01 5.67 -7.07
C TYR A 69 -5.64 4.59 -6.18
N ASN A 70 -6.97 4.59 -6.04
CA ASN A 70 -7.71 3.56 -5.30
C ASN A 70 -7.49 2.15 -5.90
N ALA A 71 -7.58 2.01 -7.23
CA ALA A 71 -7.33 0.74 -7.90
C ALA A 71 -5.89 0.24 -7.66
N SER A 72 -4.90 1.14 -7.78
CA SER A 72 -3.50 0.81 -7.52
C SER A 72 -3.27 0.41 -6.05
N SER A 73 -3.86 1.15 -5.11
CA SER A 73 -3.73 0.89 -3.68
C SER A 73 -4.35 -0.45 -3.29
N LYS A 74 -5.54 -0.79 -3.81
CA LYS A 74 -6.15 -2.11 -3.59
C LYS A 74 -5.29 -3.24 -4.13
N LYS A 75 -4.73 -3.06 -5.33
CA LYS A 75 -3.81 -4.04 -5.92
C LYS A 75 -2.58 -4.25 -5.05
N GLU A 76 -1.93 -3.17 -4.61
CA GLU A 76 -0.75 -3.23 -3.74
C GLU A 76 -1.06 -3.91 -2.39
N MET A 77 -2.22 -3.61 -1.77
CA MET A 77 -2.62 -4.29 -0.55
C MET A 77 -2.85 -5.79 -0.76
N SER A 78 -3.46 -6.18 -1.88
CA SER A 78 -3.62 -7.61 -2.21
C SER A 78 -2.28 -8.30 -2.45
N GLU A 79 -1.34 -7.65 -3.15
CA GLU A 79 0.02 -8.17 -3.36
C GLU A 79 0.74 -8.38 -2.03
N LYS A 80 0.72 -7.37 -1.15
CA LYS A 80 1.29 -7.47 0.21
C LYS A 80 0.64 -8.56 1.06
N ALA A 81 -0.69 -8.74 0.95
CA ALA A 81 -1.38 -9.80 1.68
C ALA A 81 -0.97 -11.20 1.20
N LEU A 82 -0.76 -11.39 -0.11
CA LEU A 82 -0.26 -12.65 -0.67
C LEU A 82 1.20 -12.91 -0.26
N GLU A 83 2.05 -11.88 -0.29
CA GLU A 83 3.43 -11.98 0.18
C GLU A 83 3.49 -12.34 1.67
N GLN A 84 2.66 -11.71 2.50
CA GLN A 84 2.60 -12.01 3.94
C GLN A 84 2.16 -13.45 4.21
N ASN A 85 1.13 -13.94 3.52
CA ASN A 85 0.70 -15.33 3.62
C ASN A 85 1.83 -16.30 3.22
N ALA A 86 2.56 -16.02 2.14
CA ALA A 86 3.68 -16.86 1.71
C ALA A 86 4.85 -16.86 2.73
N ILE A 87 5.08 -15.74 3.43
CA ILE A 87 6.09 -15.65 4.49
C ILE A 87 5.65 -16.46 5.73
N GLU A 88 4.38 -16.38 6.10
CA GLU A 88 3.82 -17.13 7.23
C GLU A 88 3.85 -18.65 6.99
N GLU A 89 3.53 -19.10 5.78
CA GLU A 89 3.67 -20.51 5.38
C GLU A 89 5.13 -20.97 5.44
N ASN A 90 6.08 -20.20 4.91
CA ASN A 90 7.49 -20.53 4.97
C ASN A 90 8.02 -20.59 6.41
N ASN A 91 7.60 -19.68 7.28
CA ASN A 91 7.98 -19.70 8.70
C ASN A 91 7.35 -20.86 9.47
N PHE A 92 6.15 -21.32 9.10
CA PHE A 92 5.52 -22.50 9.68
C PHE A 92 6.26 -23.79 9.28
N VAL A 93 6.60 -23.93 7.99
CA VAL A 93 7.36 -25.08 7.48
C VAL A 93 8.75 -25.16 8.14
N ALA A 94 9.45 -24.04 8.25
CA ALA A 94 10.77 -23.99 8.90
C ALA A 94 10.71 -24.43 10.39
N ARG A 95 9.68 -24.02 11.14
CA ARG A 95 9.50 -24.44 12.54
C ARG A 95 9.13 -25.92 12.67
N GLN A 96 8.37 -26.46 11.73
CA GLN A 96 8.03 -27.89 11.74
C GLN A 96 9.26 -28.76 11.42
N GLU A 97 10.09 -28.35 10.45
CA GLU A 97 11.35 -29.03 10.13
C GLU A 97 12.35 -29.01 11.30
N GLU A 98 12.45 -27.91 12.05
CA GLU A 98 13.25 -27.86 13.30
C GLU A 98 12.73 -28.84 14.36
N ILE A 99 11.41 -28.89 14.59
CA ILE A 99 10.80 -29.81 15.55
C ILE A 99 11.03 -31.28 15.12
N ASP A 100 10.88 -31.59 13.84
CA ASP A 100 11.02 -32.96 13.33
C ASP A 100 12.48 -33.44 13.32
N THR A 101 13.44 -32.54 13.11
CA THR A 101 14.88 -32.85 13.18
C THR A 101 15.36 -33.04 14.62
N GLU A 102 14.90 -32.25 15.59
CA GLU A 102 15.20 -32.45 17.02
C GLU A 102 14.57 -33.74 17.56
N SER A 103 13.34 -34.05 17.16
CA SER A 103 12.64 -35.28 17.55
C SER A 103 13.31 -36.55 16.97
N THR A 104 13.80 -36.47 15.73
CA THR A 104 14.51 -37.56 15.06
C THR A 104 15.91 -37.78 15.63
N THR A 105 16.63 -36.72 15.99
CA THR A 105 17.97 -36.83 16.59
C THR A 105 17.91 -37.37 18.02
N HIS A 106 16.93 -36.94 18.82
CA HIS A 106 16.76 -37.40 20.19
C HIS A 106 16.40 -38.89 20.27
N SER A 107 15.58 -39.39 19.34
CA SER A 107 15.21 -40.81 19.27
C SER A 107 16.35 -41.72 18.76
N ARG A 108 17.17 -41.24 17.82
CA ARG A 108 18.35 -41.97 17.31
C ARG A 108 19.46 -42.11 18.38
N ALA A 109 19.64 -41.10 19.23
CA ALA A 109 20.60 -41.13 20.33
C ALA A 109 20.24 -42.20 21.39
N LYS A 110 18.96 -42.30 21.76
CA LYS A 110 18.47 -43.28 22.77
C LYS A 110 18.54 -44.74 22.29
N LYS A 111 18.46 -45.00 20.98
CA LYS A 111 18.55 -46.37 20.44
C LYS A 111 19.98 -46.96 20.50
N ARG A 112 21.02 -46.12 20.60
CA ARG A 112 22.42 -46.56 20.64
C ARG A 112 22.91 -47.00 22.03
N GLN A 113 22.23 -46.62 23.12
CA GLN A 113 22.63 -46.98 24.48
C GLN A 113 22.07 -48.33 24.99
N LYS A 114 21.13 -48.95 24.27
CA LYS A 114 20.52 -50.25 24.65
C LYS A 114 21.17 -51.48 24.01
N ARG A 115 22.31 -51.33 23.33
CA ARG A 115 23.04 -52.43 22.66
C ARG A 115 24.44 -52.70 23.26
N SER A 116 24.74 -52.18 24.46
CA SER A 116 25.97 -52.48 25.19
C SER A 116 25.72 -53.47 26.31
#